data_AF-A0AAD5AV33-F1
#
_entry.id   AF-A0AAD5AV33-F1
#
_cell.length_a   1.000
_cell.length_b   1.000
_cell.length_c   1.000
_cell.angle_alpha   90.00
_cell.angle_beta   90.00
_cell.angle_gamma   90.00
#
_symmetry.space_group_name_H-M   'P 1'
#
loop_
_entity.id
_entity.type
_entity.pdbx_description
1 polymer ?
#
loop_
_entity_poly.entity_id
_entity_poly.type
_entity_poly.pdbx_seq_one_letter_code
_entity_poly.pdbx_strand_id
1 'polypeptide(L)'
;PRFLFSTVAKLTTNQVSENCVPSQFSSEDFMIFFTEKIENIRKTIVAVQPLTASPETVLPSTPQLHCFTCTGQEELYNVIAKAKSTTCQLDPIPTKLLKEVLYTTGEPLLNIINSSLSLGLVPKSLKLAVIKPLIKKPNLDPNTLSNYRPISNLPFMSKILEKI
;
A
#
# COMPACT_ATOMS: atom_id res chain seq x y z
N PRO A 1 -20.07 24.53 12.81
CA PRO A 1 -20.58 25.00 11.50
C PRO A 1 -20.16 24.11 10.31
N ARG A 2 -18.86 23.94 10.02
CA ARG A 2 -18.40 23.15 8.84
C ARG A 2 -18.89 21.71 8.79
N PHE A 3 -18.92 21.01 9.94
CA PHE A 3 -19.40 19.62 10.00
C PHE A 3 -20.90 19.50 9.69
N LEU A 4 -21.71 20.46 10.12
CA LEU A 4 -23.15 20.48 9.85
C LEU A 4 -23.39 20.72 8.35
N PHE A 5 -22.76 21.73 7.77
CA PHE A 5 -22.91 22.03 6.34
C PHE A 5 -22.34 20.93 5.44
N SER A 6 -21.24 20.27 5.85
CA SER A 6 -20.72 19.12 5.10
C SER A 6 -21.63 17.89 5.20
N THR A 7 -22.28 17.69 6.34
CA THR A 7 -23.24 16.60 6.54
C THR A 7 -24.51 16.84 5.72
N VAL A 8 -25.06 18.06 5.76
CA VAL A 8 -26.23 18.44 4.96
C VAL A 8 -25.92 18.30 3.47
N ALA A 9 -24.78 18.83 3.00
CA ALA A 9 -24.37 18.68 1.59
C ALA A 9 -24.25 17.21 1.17
N LYS A 10 -23.69 16.32 2.01
CA LYS A 10 -23.63 14.89 1.72
C LYS A 10 -25.00 14.22 1.62
N LEU A 11 -25.98 14.69 2.37
CA LEU A 11 -27.32 14.11 2.44
C LEU A 11 -28.27 14.67 1.36
N THR A 12 -28.07 15.93 0.93
CA THR A 12 -28.98 16.62 0.01
C THR A 12 -28.48 16.67 -1.43
N THR A 13 -27.17 16.50 -1.66
CA THR A 13 -26.66 16.32 -3.02
C THR A 13 -26.95 14.88 -3.42
N ASN A 14 -27.55 14.68 -4.59
CA ASN A 14 -27.74 13.36 -5.21
C ASN A 14 -26.36 12.79 -5.54
N GLN A 15 -25.64 12.31 -4.52
CA GLN A 15 -24.33 11.71 -4.69
C GLN A 15 -24.56 10.41 -5.44
N VAL A 16 -24.35 10.46 -6.76
CA VAL A 16 -23.87 9.28 -7.48
C VAL A 16 -22.73 8.75 -6.62
N SER A 17 -22.98 7.62 -5.97
CA SER A 17 -22.16 7.11 -4.88
C SER A 17 -20.68 7.25 -5.25
N GLU A 18 -19.96 8.15 -4.56
CA GLU A 18 -18.64 8.69 -4.95
C GLU A 18 -17.54 7.63 -5.13
N ASN A 19 -17.85 6.34 -4.91
CA ASN A 19 -16.90 5.25 -4.98
C ASN A 19 -17.49 3.94 -5.54
N CYS A 20 -18.65 3.97 -6.19
CA CYS A 20 -19.19 2.74 -6.77
C CYS A 20 -18.48 2.45 -8.10
N VAL A 21 -17.69 1.38 -8.14
CA VAL A 21 -17.23 0.80 -9.40
C VAL A 21 -18.48 0.48 -10.23
N PRO A 22 -18.59 0.92 -11.50
CA PRO A 22 -19.74 0.60 -12.32
C PRO A 22 -19.98 -0.89 -12.38
N SER A 23 -21.25 -1.30 -12.38
CA SER A 23 -21.64 -2.70 -12.37
C SER A 23 -21.15 -3.49 -13.58
N GLN A 24 -20.75 -2.82 -14.66
CA GLN A 24 -20.19 -3.50 -15.84
C GLN A 24 -18.76 -4.02 -15.65
N PHE A 25 -18.00 -3.53 -14.66
CA PHE A 25 -16.62 -3.95 -14.46
C PHE A 25 -16.52 -4.94 -13.31
N SER A 26 -15.92 -6.08 -13.60
CA SER A 26 -15.52 -7.08 -12.61
C SER A 26 -14.15 -6.73 -12.00
N SER A 27 -13.79 -7.42 -10.91
CA SER A 27 -12.44 -7.31 -10.35
C SER A 27 -11.36 -7.83 -11.32
N GLU A 28 -11.72 -8.79 -12.18
CA GLU A 28 -10.84 -9.36 -13.20
C GLU A 28 -10.47 -8.32 -14.26
N ASP A 29 -11.45 -7.52 -14.71
CA ASP A 29 -11.21 -6.46 -15.71
C ASP A 29 -10.16 -5.45 -15.23
N PHE A 30 -10.22 -5.06 -13.95
CA PHE A 30 -9.21 -4.20 -13.36
C PHE A 30 -7.85 -4.89 -13.24
N MET A 31 -7.83 -6.16 -12.83
CA MET A 31 -6.58 -6.90 -12.70
C MET A 31 -5.87 -7.02 -14.04
N ILE A 32 -6.59 -7.42 -15.09
CA ILE A 32 -6.06 -7.52 -16.46
C ILE A 32 -5.55 -6.16 -16.92
N PHE A 33 -6.39 -5.11 -16.84
CA PHE A 33 -6.03 -3.79 -17.31
C PHE A 33 -4.78 -3.21 -16.62
N PHE A 34 -4.68 -3.33 -15.29
CA PHE A 34 -3.51 -2.82 -14.57
C PHE A 34 -2.25 -3.63 -14.87
N THR A 35 -2.37 -4.96 -15.03
CA THR A 35 -1.24 -5.83 -15.38
C THR A 35 -0.72 -5.52 -16.78
N GLU A 36 -1.60 -5.47 -17.78
CA GLU A 36 -1.22 -5.13 -19.16
C GLU A 36 -0.58 -3.75 -19.26
N LYS A 37 -1.10 -2.78 -18.51
CA LYS A 37 -0.51 -1.44 -18.46
C LYS A 37 0.94 -1.47 -17.96
N ILE A 38 1.24 -2.26 -16.93
CA ILE A 38 2.62 -2.42 -16.41
C ILE A 38 3.51 -3.09 -17.46
N GLU A 39 3.02 -4.15 -18.10
CA GLU A 39 3.76 -4.86 -19.14
C GLU A 39 4.07 -3.97 -20.35
N ASN A 40 3.11 -3.15 -20.77
CA ASN A 40 3.32 -2.18 -21.85
C ASN A 40 4.36 -1.10 -21.46
N ILE A 41 4.33 -0.61 -20.21
CA ILE A 41 5.36 0.33 -19.72
C ILE A 41 6.75 -0.32 -19.75
N ARG A 42 6.87 -1.58 -19.29
CA ARG A 42 8.14 -2.32 -19.31
C ARG A 42 8.68 -2.48 -20.72
N LYS A 43 7.84 -2.88 -21.68
CA LYS A 43 8.22 -3.03 -23.10
C LYS A 43 8.75 -1.72 -23.68
N THR A 44 8.08 -0.59 -23.40
CA THR A 44 8.52 0.74 -23.85
C THR A 44 9.87 1.13 -23.24
N ILE A 45 10.08 0.89 -21.94
CA ILE A 45 11.35 1.22 -21.28
C ILE A 45 12.53 0.43 -21.91
N VAL A 46 12.33 -0.87 -22.17
CA VAL A 46 13.37 -1.71 -22.78
C VAL A 46 13.67 -1.28 -24.22
N ALA A 47 12.65 -0.91 -25.00
CA ALA A 47 12.82 -0.46 -26.38
C ALA A 47 13.59 0.87 -26.53
N VAL A 48 13.67 1.68 -25.46
CA VAL A 48 14.32 3.00 -25.47
C VAL A 48 15.76 2.95 -24.95
N GLN A 49 16.26 1.79 -24.49
CA GLN A 49 17.67 1.66 -24.08
C GLN A 49 18.62 1.86 -25.28
N PRO A 50 19.54 2.85 -25.25
CA PRO A 50 20.52 3.01 -26.32
C PRO A 50 21.47 1.79 -26.38
N LEU A 51 21.81 1.35 -27.59
CA LEU A 51 22.80 0.30 -27.91
C LEU A 51 24.25 0.60 -27.48
N THR A 52 24.48 1.57 -26.59
CA THR A 52 25.82 2.01 -26.19
C THR A 52 26.02 1.78 -24.69
N ALA A 53 26.31 0.53 -24.32
CA ALA A 53 26.99 0.26 -23.05
C ALA A 53 28.44 0.76 -23.18
N SER A 54 28.75 1.92 -22.59
CA SER A 54 30.14 2.36 -22.42
C SER A 54 30.81 1.52 -21.31
N PRO A 55 32.13 1.31 -21.37
CA PRO A 55 32.82 0.52 -20.35
C PRO A 55 32.68 1.19 -18.98
N GLU A 56 32.48 0.35 -17.97
CA GLU A 56 32.25 0.69 -16.56
C GLU A 56 33.25 1.72 -16.04
N THR A 57 32.79 2.97 -15.88
CA THR A 57 33.46 3.94 -15.01
C THR A 57 33.28 3.44 -13.58
N VAL A 58 34.39 3.07 -12.92
CA VAL A 58 34.42 2.64 -11.51
C VAL A 58 33.66 3.65 -10.66
N LEU A 59 32.46 3.28 -10.24
CA LEU A 59 31.62 4.09 -9.37
C LEU A 59 32.25 4.14 -7.97
N PRO A 60 32.25 5.31 -7.29
CA PRO A 60 32.66 5.40 -5.89
C PRO A 60 31.81 4.45 -5.06
N SER A 61 32.44 3.77 -4.08
CA SER A 61 31.84 2.73 -3.25
C SER A 61 30.43 3.13 -2.80
N THR A 62 29.42 2.50 -3.39
CA THR A 62 28.04 2.70 -2.96
C THR A 62 27.91 2.19 -1.52
N PRO A 63 27.18 2.87 -0.64
CA PRO A 63 26.96 2.37 0.71
C PRO A 63 26.26 1.01 0.63
N GLN A 64 26.93 -0.04 1.09
CA GLN A 64 26.36 -1.39 1.14
C GLN A 64 25.63 -1.59 2.47
N LEU A 65 24.35 -1.95 2.38
CA LEU A 65 23.58 -2.35 3.54
C LEU A 65 23.82 -3.85 3.78
N HIS A 66 24.67 -4.16 4.76
CA HIS A 66 25.00 -5.55 5.08
C HIS A 66 23.95 -6.23 5.97
N CYS A 67 23.26 -5.46 6.81
CA CYS A 67 22.24 -5.97 7.71
C CYS A 67 21.22 -4.87 8.06
N PHE A 68 20.05 -5.31 8.54
CA PHE A 68 19.09 -4.44 9.20
C PHE A 68 19.30 -4.50 10.71
N THR A 69 19.03 -3.38 11.38
CA THR A 69 19.03 -3.30 12.84
C THR A 69 17.67 -3.71 13.38
N CYS A 70 17.65 -4.57 14.40
CA CYS A 70 16.41 -4.86 15.12
C CYS A 70 15.89 -3.61 15.83
N THR A 71 14.57 -3.53 15.96
CA THR A 71 13.88 -2.47 16.70
C THR A 71 13.57 -2.91 18.13
N GLY A 72 13.36 -1.94 19.01
CA GLY A 72 12.92 -2.15 20.39
C GLY A 72 11.40 -2.04 20.54
N GLN A 73 10.91 -2.48 21.70
CA GLN A 73 9.47 -2.42 22.02
C GLN A 73 8.93 -0.98 22.06
N GLU A 74 9.72 -0.04 22.59
CA GLU A 74 9.34 1.38 22.65
C GLU A 74 9.16 1.98 21.26
N GLU A 75 10.11 1.73 20.35
CA GLU A 75 10.05 2.20 18.97
C GLU A 75 8.86 1.59 18.23
N LEU A 76 8.66 0.28 18.35
CA LEU A 76 7.50 -0.41 17.78
C LEU A 76 6.18 0.24 18.25
N TYR A 77 6.05 0.50 19.54
CA TYR A 77 4.84 1.08 20.12
C TYR A 77 4.62 2.51 19.61
N ASN A 78 5.70 3.29 19.53
CA ASN A 78 5.66 4.65 18.97
C ASN A 78 5.22 4.65 17.50
N VAL A 79 5.73 3.73 16.68
CA VAL A 79 5.36 3.59 15.26
C VAL A 79 3.90 3.18 15.13
N ILE A 80 3.45 2.19 15.90
CA ILE A 80 2.05 1.72 15.90
C ILE A 80 1.10 2.83 16.35
N ALA A 81 1.43 3.57 17.42
CA ALA A 81 0.62 4.67 17.91
C ALA A 81 0.40 5.76 16.84
N LYS A 82 1.48 6.18 16.15
CA LYS A 82 1.46 7.19 15.09
C LYS A 82 0.85 6.69 13.77
N ALA A 83 0.79 5.39 13.53
CA ALA A 83 0.24 4.83 12.30
C ALA A 83 -1.28 5.11 12.19
N LYS A 84 -1.78 5.33 10.98
CA LYS A 84 -3.24 5.42 10.76
C LYS A 84 -3.88 4.08 11.06
N SER A 85 -5.02 4.09 11.75
CA SER A 85 -5.78 2.88 12.09
C SER A 85 -6.61 2.36 10.91
N THR A 86 -5.98 2.19 9.75
CA THR A 86 -6.60 1.61 8.55
C THR A 86 -6.57 0.09 8.65
N THR A 87 -7.70 -0.56 8.37
CA THR A 87 -7.81 -2.02 8.34
C THR A 87 -7.75 -2.54 6.90
N CYS A 88 -7.03 -3.63 6.70
CA CYS A 88 -7.07 -4.46 5.52
C CYS A 88 -7.92 -5.70 5.77
N GLN A 89 -8.60 -6.20 4.74
CA GLN A 89 -9.33 -7.48 4.83
C GLN A 89 -8.40 -8.69 5.05
N LEU A 90 -7.10 -8.53 4.81
CA LEU A 90 -6.10 -9.54 5.11
C LEU A 90 -5.58 -9.46 6.56
N ASP A 91 -6.01 -8.46 7.34
CA ASP A 91 -5.64 -8.37 8.75
C ASP A 91 -6.41 -9.43 9.56
N PRO A 92 -5.77 -10.08 10.55
CA PRO A 92 -6.43 -11.10 11.38
C PRO A 92 -7.51 -10.49 12.29
N ILE A 93 -7.34 -9.22 12.68
CA ILE A 93 -8.29 -8.44 13.46
C ILE A 93 -8.29 -6.98 12.98
N PRO A 94 -9.36 -6.21 13.24
CA PRO A 94 -9.37 -4.79 12.93
C PRO A 94 -8.21 -4.05 13.60
N THR A 95 -7.53 -3.18 12.86
CA THR A 95 -6.37 -2.41 13.34
C THR A 95 -6.67 -1.61 14.61
N LYS A 96 -7.88 -1.08 14.73
CA LYS A 96 -8.30 -0.36 15.95
C LYS A 96 -8.26 -1.27 17.17
N LEU A 97 -8.80 -2.49 17.05
CA LEU A 97 -8.78 -3.48 18.13
C LEU A 97 -7.34 -3.93 18.44
N LEU A 98 -6.52 -4.17 17.41
CA LEU A 98 -5.10 -4.50 17.60
C LEU A 98 -4.37 -3.46 18.46
N LYS A 99 -4.62 -2.17 18.21
CA LYS A 99 -4.03 -1.09 19.01
C LYS A 99 -4.52 -1.07 20.46
N GLU A 100 -5.78 -1.43 20.70
CA GLU A 100 -6.35 -1.51 22.05
C GLU A 100 -5.74 -2.66 22.86
N VAL A 101 -5.39 -3.78 22.21
CA VAL A 101 -4.76 -4.94 22.85
C VAL A 101 -3.24 -4.98 22.70
N LEU A 102 -2.62 -3.86 22.26
CA LEU A 102 -1.21 -3.83 21.89
C LEU A 102 -0.29 -4.24 23.05
N TYR A 103 -0.67 -3.96 24.30
CA TYR A 103 0.14 -4.36 25.45
C TYR A 103 0.33 -5.89 25.54
N THR A 104 -0.67 -6.66 25.11
CA THR A 104 -0.63 -8.13 25.12
C THR A 104 0.01 -8.69 23.86
N THR A 105 -0.25 -8.06 22.70
CA THR A 105 0.26 -8.56 21.41
C THR A 105 1.62 -8.01 21.05
N GLY A 106 2.14 -7.01 21.78
CA GLY A 106 3.32 -6.24 21.42
C GLY A 106 4.58 -7.07 21.23
N GLU A 107 4.88 -7.98 22.17
CA GLU A 107 6.04 -8.87 22.09
C GLU A 107 5.96 -9.84 20.87
N PRO A 108 4.84 -10.57 20.64
CA PRO A 108 4.67 -11.34 19.42
C PRO A 108 4.87 -10.53 18.13
N LEU A 109 4.35 -9.30 18.07
CA LEU A 109 4.53 -8.43 16.89
C LEU A 109 5.99 -8.01 16.72
N LEU A 110 6.67 -7.67 17.81
CA LEU A 110 8.09 -7.32 17.82
C LEU A 110 8.94 -8.47 17.27
N ASN A 111 8.66 -9.70 17.71
CA ASN A 111 9.37 -10.89 17.25
C ASN A 111 9.19 -11.11 15.74
N ILE A 112 7.99 -10.87 15.19
CA ILE A 112 7.75 -10.95 13.74
C ILE A 112 8.59 -9.91 12.99
N ILE A 113 8.58 -8.66 13.45
CA ILE A 113 9.34 -7.56 12.81
C ILE A 113 10.85 -7.84 12.88
N ASN A 114 11.37 -8.13 14.06
CA ASN A 114 12.80 -8.38 14.25
C ASN A 114 13.30 -9.64 13.54
N SER A 115 12.45 -10.67 13.42
CA SER A 115 12.79 -11.85 12.61
C SER A 115 12.91 -11.48 11.14
N SER A 116 11.99 -10.65 10.62
CA SER A 116 12.05 -10.17 9.24
C SER A 116 13.30 -9.34 8.98
N LEU A 117 13.67 -8.43 9.89
CA LEU A 117 14.85 -7.57 9.76
C LEU A 117 16.14 -8.40 9.85
N SER A 118 16.27 -9.25 10.87
CA SER A 118 17.47 -10.07 11.08
C SER A 118 17.74 -11.03 9.93
N LEU A 119 16.68 -11.63 9.36
CA LEU A 119 16.81 -12.56 8.23
C LEU A 119 16.90 -11.84 6.88
N GLY A 120 16.55 -10.55 6.82
CA GLY A 120 16.36 -9.83 5.57
C GLY A 120 15.20 -10.37 4.71
N LEU A 121 14.23 -11.05 5.34
CA LEU A 121 13.14 -11.74 4.64
C LEU A 121 11.77 -11.27 5.12
N VAL A 122 11.03 -10.59 4.24
CA VAL A 122 9.65 -10.20 4.52
C VAL A 122 8.70 -11.42 4.39
N PRO A 123 7.85 -11.72 5.38
CA PRO A 123 6.86 -12.79 5.30
C PRO A 123 5.91 -12.64 4.11
N LYS A 124 5.51 -13.76 3.48
CA LYS A 124 4.63 -13.75 2.30
C LYS A 124 3.33 -13.00 2.54
N SER A 125 2.70 -13.18 3.69
CA SER A 125 1.46 -12.48 4.06
C SER A 125 1.61 -10.95 4.10
N LEU A 126 2.80 -10.44 4.45
CA LEU A 126 3.09 -9.01 4.51
C LEU A 126 3.51 -8.42 3.14
N LYS A 127 3.79 -9.26 2.15
CA LYS A 127 4.04 -8.86 0.75
C LYS A 127 2.74 -8.72 -0.06
N LEU A 128 1.63 -9.22 0.45
CA LEU A 128 0.35 -9.18 -0.24
C LEU A 128 -0.37 -7.86 0.02
N ALA A 129 -1.11 -7.40 -0.97
CA ALA A 129 -1.96 -6.23 -0.90
C ALA A 129 -3.31 -6.52 -1.55
N VAL A 130 -4.34 -5.84 -1.06
CA VAL A 130 -5.66 -5.86 -1.69
C VAL A 130 -5.77 -4.64 -2.58
N ILE A 131 -5.93 -4.87 -3.89
CA ILE A 131 -6.05 -3.79 -4.85
C ILE A 131 -7.47 -3.24 -4.83
N LYS A 132 -7.60 -1.96 -4.51
CA LYS A 132 -8.85 -1.21 -4.58
C LYS A 132 -8.78 -0.21 -5.74
N PRO A 133 -9.48 -0.45 -6.85
CA PRO A 133 -9.59 0.54 -7.92
C PRO A 133 -10.27 1.80 -7.38
N LEU A 134 -9.63 2.95 -7.58
CA LEU A 134 -10.18 4.25 -7.19
C LEU A 134 -10.13 5.21 -8.37
N ILE A 135 -11.19 5.98 -8.57
CA ILE A 135 -11.21 6.98 -9.63
C ILE A 135 -10.16 8.07 -9.37
N LYS A 136 -9.40 8.45 -10.38
CA LYS A 136 -8.27 9.39 -10.22
C LYS A 136 -8.73 10.80 -9.85
N LYS A 137 -9.85 11.24 -10.42
CA LYS A 137 -10.46 12.56 -10.19
C LYS A 137 -11.99 12.39 -10.20
N PRO A 138 -12.73 13.19 -9.42
CA PRO A 138 -14.18 13.02 -9.26
C PRO A 138 -14.98 13.29 -10.55
N ASN A 139 -14.44 14.08 -11.48
CA ASN A 139 -15.11 14.47 -12.72
C ASN A 139 -14.75 13.59 -13.93
N LEU A 140 -14.03 12.50 -13.73
CA LEU A 140 -13.70 11.56 -14.80
C LEU A 140 -14.84 10.56 -15.00
N ASP A 141 -14.97 10.06 -16.22
CA ASP A 141 -15.95 9.03 -16.54
C ASP A 141 -15.60 7.71 -15.82
N PRO A 142 -16.47 7.20 -14.94
CA PRO A 142 -16.26 5.94 -14.24
C PRO A 142 -16.36 4.73 -15.19
N ASN A 143 -16.92 4.88 -16.39
CA ASN A 143 -17.02 3.80 -17.36
C ASN A 143 -15.73 3.58 -18.17
N THR A 144 -14.65 4.25 -17.82
CA THR A 144 -13.35 4.17 -18.50
C THR A 144 -12.27 3.64 -17.55
N LEU A 145 -11.76 2.43 -17.79
CA LEU A 145 -10.75 1.77 -16.93
C LEU A 145 -9.47 2.60 -16.72
N SER A 146 -9.04 3.35 -17.74
CA SER A 146 -7.85 4.20 -17.66
C SER A 146 -7.98 5.36 -16.67
N ASN A 147 -9.20 5.69 -16.25
CA ASN A 147 -9.48 6.71 -15.24
C ASN A 147 -9.29 6.22 -13.79
N TYR A 148 -9.04 4.92 -13.59
CA TYR A 148 -8.78 4.36 -12.27
C TYR A 148 -7.28 4.23 -11.96
N ARG A 149 -6.98 4.23 -10.66
CA ARG A 149 -5.67 3.89 -10.11
C ARG A 149 -5.79 2.66 -9.20
N PRO A 150 -4.82 1.74 -9.21
CA PRO A 150 -4.77 0.64 -8.26
C PRO A 150 -4.28 1.16 -6.91
N ILE A 151 -5.16 1.23 -5.91
CA ILE A 151 -4.75 1.56 -4.53
C ILE A 151 -4.46 0.27 -3.77
N SER A 152 -3.21 0.09 -3.37
CA SER A 152 -2.78 -1.05 -2.55
C SER A 152 -3.22 -0.85 -1.10
N ASN A 153 -4.20 -1.64 -0.65
CA ASN A 153 -4.54 -1.75 0.77
C ASN A 153 -3.69 -2.85 1.40
N LEU A 154 -2.57 -2.48 2.01
CA LEU A 154 -1.65 -3.39 2.68
C LEU A 154 -2.15 -3.79 4.08
N PRO A 155 -1.86 -5.03 4.53
CA PRO A 155 -2.02 -5.43 5.93
C PRO A 155 -1.35 -4.43 6.87
N PHE A 156 -1.92 -4.22 8.05
CA PHE A 156 -1.40 -3.24 9.00
C PHE A 156 0.07 -3.52 9.36
N MET A 157 0.40 -4.79 9.64
CA MET A 157 1.77 -5.18 9.97
C MET A 157 2.78 -4.99 8.84
N SER A 158 2.34 -5.03 7.57
CA SER A 158 3.19 -4.69 6.43
C SER A 158 3.60 -3.22 6.49
N LYS A 159 2.63 -2.33 6.76
CA LYS A 159 2.87 -0.88 6.94
C LYS A 159 3.72 -0.55 8.16
N ILE A 160 3.68 -1.38 9.21
CA ILE A 160 4.54 -1.20 10.39
C ILE A 160 5.97 -1.60 10.04
N LEU A 161 6.17 -2.74 9.38
CA LEU A 161 7.49 -3.18 8.94
C LEU A 161 8.17 -2.19 7.99
N GLU A 162 7.42 -1.57 7.07
CA GLU A 162 7.96 -0.53 6.16
C GLU A 162 8.43 0.75 6.87
N LYS A 163 7.97 0.99 8.10
CA LYS A 163 8.27 2.21 8.86
C LYS A 163 9.39 2.06 9.87
N ILE A 164 9.70 0.83 10.23
CA ILE A 164 10.84 0.46 11.06
C ILE A 164 12.05 0.37 10.13
#